data_AF-A0A8S3JCA4-F1
#
_entry.id   AF-A0A8S3JCA4-F1
#
_cell.length_a   1.000
_cell.length_b   1.000
_cell.length_c   1.000
_cell.angle_alpha   90.00
_cell.angle_beta   90.00
_cell.angle_gamma   90.00
#
_symmetry.space_group_name_H-M   'P 1'
#
loop_
_entity.id
_entity.type
_entity.pdbx_description
1 polymer ?
#
loop_
_entity_poly.entity_id
_entity_poly.type
_entity_poly.pdbx_seq_one_letter_code
_entity_poly.pdbx_strand_id
1 'polypeptide(L)' 'MRFVQDSSYQSTENVSVIFIMTIDPSKISTLNTPFAMIDEHSAIPSEQEILFTMHSVFRVVEIKQTAKNNRLWE' A
#
# COMPACT_ATOMS: atom_id res chain seq x y z
N MET A 1 9.66 8.16 2.13
CA MET A 1 9.57 6.72 2.42
C MET A 1 10.68 6.29 3.38
N ARG A 2 10.61 6.74 4.64
CA ARG A 2 11.66 6.45 5.63
C ARG A 2 11.61 4.99 6.11
N PHE A 3 10.40 4.44 6.29
CA PHE A 3 10.19 3.06 6.74
C PHE A 3 10.77 1.98 5.80
N VAL A 4 10.82 2.25 4.50
CA VAL A 4 11.35 1.33 3.47
C VAL A 4 12.87 1.24 3.50
N GLN A 5 13.53 2.35 3.86
CA GLN A 5 14.98 2.35 4.01
C GLN A 5 15.36 1.48 5.21
N ASP A 6 14.68 1.65 6.34
CA ASP A 6 15.00 0.95 7.59
C ASP A 6 14.86 -0.59 7.49
N SER A 7 13.92 -1.12 6.70
CA SER A 7 13.72 -2.57 6.52
C SER A 7 14.76 -3.22 5.59
N SER A 8 15.26 -2.48 4.59
CA SER A 8 16.15 -3.03 3.57
C SER A 8 17.58 -3.32 4.05
N TYR A 9 17.99 -2.74 5.18
CA TYR A 9 19.32 -2.91 5.77
C TYR A 9 19.47 -4.11 6.71
N GLN A 10 18.37 -4.80 7.08
CA GLN A 10 18.39 -5.76 8.20
C GLN A 10 18.70 -7.22 7.81
N SER A 11 18.53 -7.63 6.55
CA SER A 11 18.85 -8.98 6.07
C SER A 11 18.99 -8.96 4.54
N THR A 12 19.91 -9.74 3.95
CA THR A 12 20.08 -9.90 2.50
C THR A 12 19.04 -10.81 1.84
N GLU A 13 18.33 -11.61 2.65
CA GLU A 13 17.38 -12.62 2.17
C GLU A 13 15.96 -12.08 1.97
N ASN A 14 15.67 -10.88 2.47
CA ASN A 14 14.34 -10.27 2.37
C ASN A 14 14.22 -9.35 1.15
N VAL A 15 13.03 -9.28 0.56
CA VAL A 15 12.70 -8.24 -0.43
C VAL A 15 11.63 -7.33 0.14
N SER A 16 11.78 -6.03 -0.06
CA SER A 16 10.76 -5.06 0.34
C SER A 16 9.77 -4.86 -0.80
N VAL A 17 8.48 -4.84 -0.48
CA VAL A 17 7.39 -4.65 -1.45
C VAL A 17 6.53 -3.48 -0.99
N ILE A 18 6.21 -2.57 -1.90
CA ILE A 18 5.26 -1.47 -1.69
C ILE A 18 4.09 -1.69 -2.62
N PHE A 19 2.87 -1.65 -2.09
CA PHE A 19 1.69 -1.63 -2.95
C PHE A 19 1.30 -0.19 -3.24
N ILE A 20 1.30 0.19 -4.52
CA ILE A 20 0.82 1.50 -4.96
C ILE A 20 -0.60 1.34 -5.52
N MET A 21 -1.57 1.94 -4.83
CA MET A 21 -2.97 1.90 -5.23
C MET A 21 -3.43 3.28 -5.69
N THR A 22 -3.98 3.35 -6.90
CA THR A 22 -4.69 4.55 -7.39
C THR A 22 -6.19 4.31 -7.26
N ILE A 23 -6.82 5.03 -6.34
CA ILE A 23 -8.26 5.01 -6.16
C ILE A 23 -8.83 6.22 -6.87
N ASP A 24 -9.67 5.99 -7.88
CA ASP A 24 -10.37 7.04 -8.61
C ASP A 24 -11.86 7.01 -8.22
N PRO A 25 -12.31 7.89 -7.30
CA PRO A 25 -13.69 7.90 -6.83
C PRO A 25 -14.72 8.04 -7.95
N SER A 26 -14.37 8.66 -9.08
CA SER A 26 -15.27 8.82 -10.22
C SER A 26 -15.59 7.50 -10.94
N LYS A 27 -14.75 6.47 -10.74
CA LYS A 27 -14.91 5.13 -11.32
C LYS A 27 -15.46 4.11 -10.31
N ILE A 28 -15.70 4.53 -9.08
CA ILE A 28 -16.23 3.68 -8.02
C ILE A 28 -17.76 3.71 -8.10
N SER A 29 -18.36 2.54 -8.21
CA SER A 29 -19.80 2.29 -8.16
C SER A 29 -20.17 1.56 -6.87
N THR A 30 -21.47 1.39 -6.61
CA THR A 30 -21.99 0.62 -5.48
C THR A 30 -21.61 -0.87 -5.49
N LEU A 31 -21.05 -1.38 -6.61
CA LEU A 31 -20.57 -2.76 -6.74
C LEU A 31 -19.07 -2.92 -6.38
N ASN A 32 -18.36 -1.82 -6.12
CA ASN A 32 -16.94 -1.87 -5.79
C ASN A 32 -16.71 -2.18 -4.31
N THR A 33 -15.51 -2.66 -3.99
CA THR A 33 -15.04 -2.90 -2.63
C THR A 33 -15.24 -1.66 -1.75
N PRO A 34 -15.97 -1.77 -0.63
CA PRO A 34 -16.11 -0.66 0.30
C PRO A 34 -14.78 -0.32 1.00
N PHE A 35 -14.55 0.96 1.21
CA PHE A 35 -13.39 1.49 1.94
C PHE A 35 -13.76 2.75 2.70
N ALA A 36 -13.00 3.09 3.73
CA ALA A 36 -13.17 4.31 4.52
C ALA A 36 -11.82 4.86 4.97
N MET A 37 -11.72 6.19 5.06
CA MET A 37 -10.66 6.82 5.84
C MET A 37 -11.02 6.70 7.32
N ILE A 38 -10.08 6.26 8.13
CA ILE A 38 -10.31 6.00 9.56
C ILE A 38 -9.38 6.82 10.45
N ASP A 39 -8.99 8.02 10.01
CA ASP A 39 -8.06 8.91 10.72
C ASP A 39 -8.45 9.13 12.20
N GLU A 40 -9.74 9.28 12.49
CA GLU A 40 -10.27 9.49 13.86
C GLU A 40 -10.24 8.22 14.73
N HIS A 41 -10.01 7.06 14.12
CA HIS A 41 -10.02 5.75 14.77
C HIS A 41 -8.69 4.99 14.64
N SER A 42 -7.73 5.53 13.90
CA SER A 42 -6.43 4.91 13.72
C SER A 42 -5.61 4.97 15.01
N ALA A 43 -4.84 3.92 15.26
CA ALA A 43 -3.88 3.90 16.37
C ALA A 43 -2.76 4.94 16.17
N ILE A 44 -2.48 5.32 14.91
CA ILE A 44 -1.45 6.28 14.54
C ILE A 44 -2.09 7.35 13.64
N PRO A 45 -2.58 8.47 14.21
CA PRO A 45 -3.37 9.46 13.47
C PRO A 45 -2.65 10.11 12.27
N SER A 46 -1.32 10.08 12.24
CA SER A 46 -0.53 10.66 11.15
C SER A 46 -0.43 9.81 9.89
N GLU A 47 -0.93 8.57 9.91
CA GLU A 47 -0.78 7.64 8.78
C GLU A 47 -1.81 7.84 7.66
N GLN A 48 -2.89 8.60 7.92
CA GLN A 48 -3.98 8.82 6.97
C GLN A 48 -4.54 7.49 6.45
N GLU A 49 -4.91 6.62 7.38
CA GLU A 49 -5.20 5.22 7.12
C GLU A 49 -6.51 5.03 6.34
N ILE A 50 -6.44 4.24 5.27
CA ILE A 50 -7.61 3.79 4.51
C ILE A 50 -7.84 2.30 4.82
N LEU A 51 -8.99 2.01 5.42
CA LEU A 51 -9.42 0.64 5.70
C LEU A 51 -10.33 0.12 4.59
N PHE A 52 -9.97 -1.01 4.02
CA PHE A 52 -10.81 -1.78 3.10
C PHE A 52 -11.54 -2.89 3.87
N THR A 53 -12.71 -3.30 3.40
CA THR A 53 -13.40 -4.46 3.99
C THR A 53 -12.56 -5.74 3.87
N MET A 54 -12.78 -6.69 4.78
CA MET A 54 -12.20 -8.02 4.66
C MET A 54 -12.65 -8.71 3.35
N HIS A 55 -11.84 -9.63 2.83
CA HIS A 55 -12.08 -10.36 1.58
C HIS A 55 -12.11 -9.49 0.31
N SER A 56 -11.44 -8.34 0.36
CA SER A 56 -11.21 -7.49 -0.80
C SER A 56 -10.21 -8.13 -1.76
N VAL A 57 -10.52 -8.11 -3.06
CA VAL A 57 -9.63 -8.60 -4.12
C VAL A 57 -9.08 -7.43 -4.91
N PHE A 58 -7.75 -7.34 -5.00
CA PHE A 58 -7.06 -6.31 -5.79
C PHE A 58 -6.33 -6.97 -6.96
N ARG A 59 -6.42 -6.35 -8.14
CA ARG A 59 -5.65 -6.78 -9.31
C ARG A 59 -4.36 -5.97 -9.38
N VAL A 60 -3.23 -6.68 -9.31
CA VAL A 60 -1.92 -6.09 -9.59
C VAL A 60 -1.78 -5.92 -11.11
N VAL A 61 -1.53 -4.69 -11.56
CA VAL A 61 -1.41 -4.37 -12.99
C VAL A 61 0.05 -4.41 -13.44
N GLU A 62 0.92 -3.79 -12.66
CA GLU A 62 2.36 -3.71 -12.92
C GLU A 62 3.11 -4.15 -11.66
N ILE A 63 4.25 -4.79 -11.84
CA ILE A 63 5.24 -5.05 -10.80
C ILE A 63 6.57 -4.58 -11.36
N LYS A 64 7.24 -3.66 -10.67
CA LYS A 64 8.53 -3.13 -11.09
C LYS A 64 9.48 -2.96 -9.93
N GLN A 65 10.77 -3.07 -10.23
CA GLN A 65 11.83 -2.81 -9.28
C GLN A 65 12.14 -1.32 -9.26
N THR A 66 12.19 -0.71 -8.08
CA THR A 66 12.46 0.73 -7.99
C THR A 66 13.92 1.00 -8.38
N ALA A 67 14.16 1.93 -9.31
CA ALA A 67 15.50 2.24 -9.82
C ALA A 67 16.51 2.67 -8.72
N LYS A 68 16.01 3.15 -7.58
CA LYS A 68 16.83 3.63 -6.45
C LYS A 68 17.25 2.51 -5.49
N ASN A 69 16.59 1.36 -5.50
CA ASN A 69 16.88 0.25 -4.60
C ASN A 69 16.54 -1.07 -5.28
N ASN A 70 17.56 -1.85 -5.63
CA ASN A 70 17.42 -3.15 -6.27
C ASN A 70 16.77 -4.23 -5.37
N ARG A 71 16.35 -3.88 -4.17
CA ARG A 71 15.65 -4.79 -3.23
C ARG A 71 14.26 -4.27 -2.87
N LEU A 72 13.81 -3.23 -3.57
CA LEU A 72 12.48 -2.66 -3.46
C LEU A 72 11.70 -2.92 -4.74
N TRP A 73 10.52 -3.48 -4.56
CA TRP A 73 9.55 -3.73 -5.62
C TRP A 73 8.27 -2.94 -5.33
N GLU A 74 7.66 -2.40 -6.38
CA GLU A 74 6.41 -1.63 -6.35
C GLU A 74 5.44 -2.05 -7.44
#